data_AF-X0UTQ7-F1
#
_entry.id   AF-X0UTQ7-F1
#
_cell.length_a   1.000
_cell.length_b   1.000
_cell.length_c   1.000
_cell.angle_alpha   90.00
_cell.angle_beta   90.00
_cell.angle_gamma   90.00
#
_symmetry.space_group_name_H-M   'P 1'
#
loop_
_entity.id
_entity.type
_entity.pdbx_description
1 polymer ?
#
loop_
_entity_poly.entity_id
_entity_poly.type
_entity_poly.pdbx_seq_one_letter_code
_entity_poly.pdbx_strand_id
1 'polypeptide(L)'
;VRILLGPLKMAEKHHPKKKRSYLQIYILAVVLIGLFYYTYHSVDKTREDYNEKISILRETFESDLANTKTDLTAQLQLVENLLENAQKENQQKILTLTSLIEEIEQKSDLQLTELKTELKNIRIKSADFSAIVDDVLESVVSVRTDKGQGSGAIISSDGYIVTNFHVISGASRIEAYTYDKDTYDASVVGYDTKADIAVLNINENNLEYLEFADSDDVDIGEKVIALGNPAGLDFTVTEGIISAKREASNGLDYFQTDVPLNPGNSGG
;
A
#
# COMPACT_ATOMS: atom_id res chain seq x y z
N VAL A 1 -62.83 -75.25 23.83
CA VAL A 1 -63.18 -76.68 23.59
C VAL A 1 -64.66 -76.86 23.85
N ARG A 2 -65.40 -77.27 22.82
CA ARG A 2 -66.85 -77.46 22.77
C ARG A 2 -67.10 -78.95 23.09
N ILE A 3 -67.87 -79.29 24.12
CA ILE A 3 -68.40 -80.65 24.29
C ILE A 3 -69.92 -80.58 24.41
N LEU A 4 -70.55 -81.13 23.38
CA LEU A 4 -71.96 -81.50 23.29
C LEU A 4 -72.32 -82.52 24.38
N LEU A 5 -73.56 -82.49 24.86
CA LEU A 5 -74.45 -83.66 24.89
C LEU A 5 -75.89 -83.21 25.21
N GLY A 6 -76.79 -83.50 24.27
CA GLY A 6 -78.25 -83.42 24.43
C GLY A 6 -78.84 -84.69 25.09
N PRO A 7 -80.17 -84.89 25.02
CA PRO A 7 -81.04 -84.64 26.17
C PRO A 7 -81.72 -85.91 26.71
N LEU A 8 -82.18 -85.87 27.97
CA LEU A 8 -83.12 -86.85 28.52
C LEU A 8 -84.27 -86.15 29.27
N LYS A 9 -85.48 -86.51 28.86
CA LYS A 9 -86.78 -85.94 29.23
C LYS A 9 -87.23 -86.30 30.65
N MET A 10 -87.74 -85.26 31.32
CA MET A 10 -88.91 -85.17 32.21
C MET A 10 -89.18 -86.25 33.29
N ALA A 11 -89.07 -85.81 34.55
CA ALA A 11 -90.03 -86.15 35.61
C ALA A 11 -90.17 -84.93 36.55
N GLU A 12 -91.41 -84.45 36.69
CA GLU A 12 -91.79 -83.23 37.38
C GLU A 12 -92.00 -83.51 38.89
N LYS A 13 -91.20 -82.88 39.75
CA LYS A 13 -91.53 -82.71 41.18
C LYS A 13 -90.97 -81.38 41.69
N HIS A 14 -91.85 -80.58 42.26
CA HIS A 14 -91.66 -79.19 42.68
C HIS A 14 -90.61 -79.00 43.82
N HIS A 15 -89.54 -78.24 43.53
CA HIS A 15 -88.67 -77.36 44.35
C HIS A 15 -88.16 -77.79 45.76
N PRO A 16 -86.85 -77.59 46.04
CA PRO A 16 -86.31 -76.24 46.19
C PRO A 16 -85.12 -75.95 45.27
N LYS A 17 -85.36 -75.57 44.00
CA LYS A 17 -84.30 -75.10 43.08
C LYS A 17 -83.54 -73.85 43.58
N LYS A 18 -84.04 -73.16 44.61
CA LYS A 18 -83.39 -71.94 45.15
C LYS A 18 -82.01 -72.23 45.77
N LYS A 19 -81.84 -73.26 46.60
CA LYS A 19 -80.55 -73.51 47.31
C LYS A 19 -79.40 -73.95 46.39
N ARG A 20 -79.67 -74.74 45.34
CA ARG A 20 -78.64 -75.11 44.34
C ARG A 20 -78.23 -73.93 43.44
N SER A 21 -79.15 -73.01 43.17
CA SER A 21 -78.87 -71.77 42.42
C SER A 21 -77.90 -70.85 43.17
N TYR A 22 -78.09 -70.64 44.48
CA TYR A 22 -77.18 -69.81 45.29
C TYR A 22 -75.75 -70.38 45.37
N LEU A 23 -75.59 -71.71 45.45
CA LEU A 23 -74.26 -72.35 45.48
C LEU A 23 -73.52 -72.19 44.13
N GLN A 24 -74.24 -72.31 43.00
CA GLN A 24 -73.66 -72.08 41.66
C GLN A 24 -73.27 -70.62 41.45
N ILE A 25 -74.09 -69.67 41.92
CA ILE A 25 -73.79 -68.23 41.89
C ILE A 25 -72.55 -67.93 42.75
N TYR A 26 -72.44 -68.55 43.93
CA TYR A 26 -71.29 -68.38 44.81
C TYR A 26 -69.98 -68.92 44.19
N ILE A 27 -70.00 -70.12 43.61
CA ILE A 27 -68.84 -70.70 42.93
C ILE A 27 -68.42 -69.82 41.75
N LEU A 28 -69.38 -69.34 40.95
CA LEU A 28 -69.11 -68.43 39.84
C LEU A 28 -68.48 -67.11 40.34
N ALA A 29 -68.99 -66.53 41.43
CA ALA A 29 -68.43 -65.32 42.01
C ALA A 29 -66.98 -65.53 42.48
N VAL A 30 -66.68 -66.65 43.15
CA VAL A 30 -65.31 -66.97 43.59
C VAL A 30 -64.36 -67.17 42.40
N VAL A 31 -64.81 -67.86 41.33
CA VAL A 31 -64.02 -68.04 40.10
C VAL A 31 -63.77 -66.70 39.41
N LEU A 32 -64.78 -65.83 39.32
CA LEU A 32 -64.64 -64.49 38.72
C LEU A 32 -63.70 -63.59 39.54
N ILE A 33 -63.80 -63.63 40.88
CA ILE A 33 -62.89 -62.90 41.77
C ILE A 33 -61.46 -63.44 41.63
N GLY A 34 -61.27 -64.76 41.56
CA GLY A 34 -59.97 -65.38 41.35
C GLY A 34 -59.36 -65.04 39.99
N LEU A 35 -60.16 -65.05 38.92
CA LEU A 35 -59.76 -64.60 37.59
C LEU A 35 -59.39 -63.11 37.60
N PHE A 36 -60.21 -62.27 38.24
CA PHE A 36 -59.94 -60.85 38.37
C PHE A 36 -58.65 -60.57 39.15
N TYR A 37 -58.42 -61.28 40.26
CA TYR A 37 -57.18 -61.18 41.03
C TYR A 37 -55.96 -61.65 40.21
N TYR A 38 -56.10 -62.76 39.49
CA TYR A 38 -55.04 -63.28 38.62
C TYR A 38 -54.71 -62.32 37.48
N THR A 39 -55.72 -61.79 36.77
CA THR A 39 -55.50 -60.82 35.68
C THR A 39 -54.93 -59.52 36.21
N TYR A 40 -55.43 -59.02 37.35
CA TYR A 40 -54.90 -57.83 38.01
C TYR A 40 -53.41 -58.01 38.36
N HIS A 41 -53.06 -59.10 39.04
CA HIS A 41 -51.68 -59.37 39.45
C HIS A 41 -50.75 -59.67 38.27
N SER A 42 -51.24 -60.32 37.21
CA SER A 42 -50.47 -60.55 35.98
C SER A 42 -50.18 -59.24 35.24
N VAL A 43 -51.14 -58.31 35.20
CA VAL A 43 -50.96 -56.98 34.60
C VAL A 43 -49.98 -56.16 35.43
N ASP A 44 -50.05 -56.24 36.75
CA ASP A 44 -49.15 -55.52 37.67
C ASP A 44 -47.69 -55.96 37.51
N LYS A 45 -47.42 -57.27 37.50
CA LYS A 45 -46.09 -57.82 37.20
C LYS A 45 -45.55 -57.42 35.84
N THR A 46 -46.41 -57.41 34.82
CA THR A 46 -46.03 -56.98 33.47
C THR A 46 -45.67 -55.49 33.46
N ARG A 47 -46.43 -54.67 34.18
CA ARG A 47 -46.17 -53.24 34.32
C ARG A 47 -44.85 -52.97 35.06
N GLU A 48 -44.55 -53.72 36.11
CA GLU A 48 -43.27 -53.64 36.83
C GLU A 48 -42.08 -53.97 35.91
N ASP A 49 -42.15 -55.06 35.14
CA ASP A 49 -41.11 -55.45 34.17
C ASP A 49 -40.88 -54.37 33.09
N TYR A 50 -41.96 -53.77 32.55
CA TYR A 50 -41.82 -52.66 31.61
C TYR A 50 -41.24 -51.40 32.26
N ASN A 51 -41.62 -51.08 33.49
CA ASN A 51 -41.07 -49.93 34.21
C ASN A 51 -39.57 -50.10 34.49
N GLU A 52 -39.14 -51.31 34.86
CA GLU A 52 -37.72 -51.65 35.05
C GLU A 52 -36.96 -51.50 33.73
N LYS A 53 -37.47 -52.06 32.63
CA LYS A 53 -36.88 -51.91 31.29
C LYS A 53 -36.77 -50.45 30.85
N ILE A 54 -37.81 -49.65 31.10
CA ILE A 54 -37.79 -48.21 30.79
C ILE A 54 -36.75 -47.48 31.65
N SER A 55 -36.63 -47.85 32.93
CA SER A 55 -35.63 -47.26 33.84
C SER A 55 -34.21 -47.55 33.37
N ILE A 56 -33.89 -48.80 33.06
CA ILE A 56 -32.56 -49.22 32.56
C ILE A 56 -32.26 -48.54 31.22
N LEU A 57 -33.23 -48.51 30.30
CA LEU A 57 -33.06 -47.85 29.01
C LEU A 57 -32.78 -46.35 29.18
N ARG A 58 -33.50 -45.69 30.09
CA ARG A 58 -33.29 -44.28 30.39
C ARG A 58 -31.90 -44.03 30.99
N GLU A 59 -31.50 -44.83 31.97
CA GLU A 59 -30.18 -44.70 32.60
C GLU A 59 -29.05 -44.92 31.60
N THR A 60 -29.18 -45.94 30.74
CA THR A 60 -28.22 -46.20 29.65
C THR A 60 -28.15 -45.02 28.68
N PHE A 61 -29.30 -44.49 28.25
CA PHE A 61 -29.36 -43.36 27.33
C PHE A 61 -28.74 -42.08 27.93
N GLU A 62 -29.04 -41.78 29.20
CA GLU A 62 -28.45 -40.61 29.90
C GLU A 62 -26.93 -40.77 30.06
N SER A 63 -26.45 -41.99 30.36
CA SER A 63 -25.02 -42.31 30.43
C SER A 63 -24.34 -42.12 29.07
N ASP A 64 -24.90 -42.67 27.99
CA ASP A 64 -24.34 -42.53 26.64
C ASP A 64 -24.34 -41.07 26.17
N LEU A 65 -25.39 -40.31 26.49
CA LEU A 65 -25.48 -38.88 26.20
C LEU A 65 -24.40 -38.09 26.96
N ALA A 66 -24.20 -38.41 28.25
CA ALA A 66 -23.17 -37.77 29.06
C ALA A 66 -21.76 -38.08 28.54
N ASN A 67 -21.47 -39.34 28.20
CA ASN A 67 -20.20 -39.76 27.62
C ASN A 67 -19.93 -39.07 26.27
N THR A 68 -20.93 -39.04 25.39
CA THR A 68 -20.84 -38.36 24.09
C THR A 68 -20.58 -36.87 24.25
N LYS A 69 -21.26 -36.21 25.20
CA LYS A 69 -21.05 -34.80 25.49
C LYS A 69 -19.63 -34.53 25.99
N THR A 70 -19.12 -35.37 26.90
CA THR A 70 -17.74 -35.25 27.41
C THR A 70 -16.72 -35.43 26.29
N ASP A 71 -16.89 -36.44 25.42
CA ASP A 71 -15.98 -36.68 24.30
C ASP A 71 -15.99 -35.50 23.30
N LEU A 72 -17.18 -35.03 22.92
CA LEU A 72 -17.30 -33.88 22.02
C LEU A 72 -16.69 -32.61 22.62
N THR A 73 -16.83 -32.40 23.94
CA THR A 73 -16.21 -31.26 24.63
C THR A 73 -14.69 -31.37 24.61
N ALA A 74 -14.13 -32.57 24.82
CA ALA A 74 -12.69 -32.79 24.74
C ALA A 74 -12.15 -32.57 23.32
N GLN A 75 -12.88 -33.04 22.30
CA GLN A 75 -12.52 -32.81 20.90
C GLN A 75 -12.58 -31.32 20.53
N LEU A 76 -13.62 -30.60 20.97
CA LEU A 76 -13.72 -29.15 20.77
C LEU A 76 -12.54 -28.42 21.40
N GLN A 77 -12.19 -28.74 22.64
CA GLN A 77 -11.03 -28.13 23.31
C GLN A 77 -9.72 -28.40 22.56
N LEU A 78 -9.55 -29.63 22.03
CA LEU A 78 -8.37 -29.96 21.24
C LEU A 78 -8.31 -29.12 19.95
N VAL A 79 -9.43 -29.00 19.23
CA VAL A 79 -9.51 -28.20 18.00
C VAL A 79 -9.25 -26.73 18.29
N GLU A 80 -9.81 -26.18 19.37
CA GLU A 80 -9.56 -24.79 19.80
C GLU A 80 -8.07 -24.56 20.09
N ASN A 81 -7.42 -25.47 20.81
CA ASN A 81 -5.99 -25.35 21.10
C ASN A 81 -5.13 -25.45 19.84
N LEU A 82 -5.48 -26.35 18.90
CA LEU A 82 -4.78 -26.47 17.61
C LEU A 82 -4.95 -25.20 16.77
N LEU A 83 -6.15 -24.63 16.77
CA LEU A 83 -6.44 -23.38 16.06
C LEU A 83 -5.65 -22.21 16.65
N GLU A 84 -5.61 -22.07 17.98
CA GLU A 84 -4.85 -21.02 18.66
C GLU A 84 -3.35 -21.14 18.37
N ASN A 85 -2.80 -22.36 18.41
CA ASN A 85 -1.38 -22.59 18.11
C ASN A 85 -1.05 -22.27 16.65
N ALA A 86 -1.88 -22.71 15.71
CA ALA A 86 -1.69 -22.40 14.29
C ALA A 86 -1.78 -20.88 14.02
N GLN A 87 -2.70 -20.18 14.71
CA GLN A 87 -2.81 -18.73 14.62
C GLN A 87 -1.55 -18.02 15.16
N LYS A 88 -1.02 -18.46 16.31
CA LYS A 88 0.22 -17.91 16.87
C LYS A 88 1.42 -18.12 15.95
N GLU A 89 1.56 -19.31 15.38
CA GLU A 89 2.65 -19.62 14.44
C GLU A 89 2.54 -18.76 13.17
N ASN A 90 1.33 -18.61 12.62
CA ASN A 90 1.11 -17.75 11.46
C ASN A 90 1.39 -16.28 11.77
N GLN A 91 0.99 -15.78 12.94
CA GLN A 91 1.32 -14.40 13.36
C GLN A 91 2.84 -14.19 13.46
N GLN A 92 3.57 -15.14 14.03
CA GLN A 92 5.04 -15.07 14.09
C GLN A 92 5.66 -15.05 12.69
N LYS A 93 5.21 -15.92 11.78
CA LYS A 93 5.66 -15.94 10.39
C LYS A 93 5.41 -14.61 9.68
N ILE A 94 4.23 -14.02 9.88
CA ILE A 94 3.89 -12.70 9.32
C ILE A 94 4.86 -11.64 9.84
N LEU A 95 5.10 -11.58 11.16
CA LEU A 95 6.02 -10.62 11.75
C LEU A 95 7.45 -10.75 11.19
N THR A 96 7.96 -11.99 11.06
CA THR A 96 9.28 -12.23 10.46
C THR A 96 9.32 -11.79 9.00
N LEU A 97 8.31 -12.14 8.21
CA LEU A 97 8.24 -11.73 6.79
C LEU A 97 8.17 -10.21 6.64
N THR A 98 7.39 -9.52 7.47
CA THR A 98 7.31 -8.06 7.46
C THR A 98 8.68 -7.44 7.74
N SER A 99 9.42 -7.94 8.75
CA SER A 99 10.75 -7.41 9.05
C SER A 99 11.77 -7.64 7.92
N LEU A 100 11.70 -8.79 7.23
CA LEU A 100 12.58 -9.08 6.10
C LEU A 100 12.27 -8.20 4.89
N ILE A 101 10.99 -7.90 4.64
CA ILE A 101 10.58 -6.98 3.57
C ILE A 101 11.15 -5.59 3.84
N GLU A 102 11.00 -5.08 5.06
CA GLU A 102 11.51 -3.76 5.45
C GLU A 102 13.04 -3.68 5.30
N GLU A 103 13.78 -4.73 5.69
CA GLU A 103 15.23 -4.82 5.48
C GLU A 103 15.62 -4.80 3.99
N ILE A 104 14.89 -5.54 3.15
CA ILE A 104 15.12 -5.58 1.70
C ILE A 104 14.84 -4.23 1.06
N GLU A 105 13.74 -3.57 1.42
CA GLU A 105 13.36 -2.25 0.93
C GLU A 105 14.45 -1.22 1.25
N GLN A 106 14.87 -1.13 2.53
CA GLN A 106 15.95 -0.23 2.94
C GLN A 106 17.25 -0.49 2.19
N LYS A 107 17.64 -1.76 2.04
CA LYS A 107 18.86 -2.12 1.30
C LYS A 107 18.76 -1.75 -0.17
N SER A 108 17.59 -1.94 -0.78
CA SER A 108 17.36 -1.60 -2.19
C SER A 108 17.41 -0.09 -2.43
N ASP A 109 16.88 0.72 -1.51
CA ASP A 109 16.92 2.19 -1.59
C ASP A 109 18.34 2.74 -1.46
N LEU A 110 19.13 2.19 -0.53
CA LEU A 110 20.54 2.53 -0.38
C LEU A 110 21.34 2.20 -1.65
N GLN A 111 21.15 1.00 -2.20
CA GLN A 111 21.81 0.59 -3.44
C GLN A 111 21.39 1.47 -4.62
N LEU A 112 20.10 1.81 -4.74
CA LEU A 112 19.61 2.69 -5.80
C LEU A 112 20.22 4.08 -5.70
N THR A 113 20.38 4.60 -4.48
CA THR A 113 21.02 5.88 -4.22
C THR A 113 22.50 5.85 -4.63
N GLU A 114 23.24 4.82 -4.20
CA GLU A 114 24.64 4.62 -4.59
C GLU A 114 24.80 4.50 -6.12
N LEU A 115 23.98 3.68 -6.78
CA LEU A 115 23.96 3.52 -8.24
C LEU A 115 23.65 4.83 -8.96
N LYS A 116 22.70 5.63 -8.47
CA LYS A 116 22.39 6.95 -9.03
C LYS A 116 23.57 7.90 -8.89
N THR A 117 24.25 7.88 -7.74
CA THR A 117 25.45 8.69 -7.50
C THR A 117 26.60 8.24 -8.41
N GLU A 118 26.83 6.94 -8.54
CA GLU A 118 27.82 6.39 -9.48
C GLU A 118 27.47 6.73 -10.93
N LEU A 119 26.22 6.61 -11.35
CA LEU A 119 25.77 7.00 -12.69
C LEU A 119 25.95 8.50 -12.93
N LYS A 120 25.63 9.35 -11.96
CA LYS A 120 25.89 10.79 -12.04
C LYS A 120 27.39 11.05 -12.23
N ASN A 121 28.23 10.40 -11.44
CA ASN A 121 29.69 10.53 -11.53
C ASN A 121 30.24 9.98 -12.86
N ILE A 122 29.67 8.90 -13.39
CA ILE A 122 30.05 8.33 -14.70
C ILE A 122 29.58 9.23 -15.83
N ARG A 123 28.35 9.78 -15.79
CA ARG A 123 27.84 10.73 -16.79
C ARG A 123 28.66 12.01 -16.84
N ILE A 124 29.05 12.53 -15.67
CA ILE A 124 29.98 13.66 -15.55
C ILE A 124 31.34 13.30 -16.18
N LYS A 125 31.85 12.08 -15.94
CA LYS A 125 33.10 11.60 -16.55
C LYS A 125 33.00 11.28 -18.03
N SER A 126 31.81 10.95 -18.53
CA SER A 126 31.55 10.58 -19.91
C SER A 126 31.10 11.75 -20.76
N ALA A 127 31.37 13.01 -20.38
CA ALA A 127 31.22 14.18 -21.23
C ALA A 127 29.92 14.25 -22.06
N ASP A 128 28.81 13.79 -21.50
CA ASP A 128 27.50 13.86 -22.14
C ASP A 128 26.75 15.02 -21.49
N PHE A 129 26.94 16.20 -22.09
CA PHE A 129 26.37 17.45 -21.61
C PHE A 129 24.83 17.45 -21.64
N SER A 130 24.17 16.50 -22.30
CA SER A 130 22.71 16.44 -22.36
C SER A 130 22.04 16.42 -20.99
N ALA A 131 22.64 15.77 -19.99
CA ALA A 131 22.08 15.76 -18.63
C ALA A 131 22.27 17.10 -17.89
N ILE A 132 23.32 17.84 -18.20
CA ILE A 132 23.61 19.15 -17.59
C ILE A 132 22.74 20.24 -18.24
N VAL A 133 22.52 20.12 -19.55
CA VAL A 133 21.70 21.05 -20.32
C VAL A 133 20.29 21.12 -19.76
N ASP A 134 19.61 19.99 -19.57
CA ASP A 134 18.24 19.96 -19.06
C ASP A 134 18.12 20.65 -17.69
N ASP A 135 19.10 20.48 -16.81
CA ASP A 135 19.12 21.07 -15.46
C ASP A 135 19.39 22.59 -15.49
N VAL A 136 20.08 23.11 -16.50
CA VAL A 136 20.54 24.52 -16.56
C VAL A 136 19.65 25.40 -17.45
N LEU A 137 18.91 24.82 -18.38
CA LEU A 137 18.11 25.56 -19.36
C LEU A 137 17.11 26.54 -18.71
N GLU A 138 16.49 26.15 -17.59
CA GLU A 138 15.53 27.00 -16.88
C GLU A 138 16.16 28.25 -16.24
N SER A 139 17.46 28.21 -15.96
CA SER A 139 18.21 29.34 -15.40
C SER A 139 18.78 30.30 -16.45
N VAL A 140 18.65 29.99 -17.75
CA VAL A 140 19.14 30.85 -18.84
C VAL A 140 17.97 31.63 -19.44
N VAL A 141 18.18 32.92 -19.68
CA VAL A 141 17.16 33.83 -20.22
C VAL A 141 17.61 34.50 -21.51
N SER A 142 16.66 34.87 -22.36
CA SER A 142 16.92 35.82 -23.46
C SER A 142 16.75 37.24 -22.93
N VAL A 143 17.78 38.08 -23.05
CA VAL A 143 17.73 39.49 -22.69
C VAL A 143 17.40 40.29 -23.94
N ARG A 144 16.24 40.94 -23.97
CA ARG A 144 15.73 41.68 -25.12
C ARG A 144 15.62 43.16 -24.80
N THR A 145 16.05 44.00 -25.74
CA THR A 145 15.98 45.46 -25.59
C THR A 145 15.40 46.12 -26.84
N ASP A 146 15.12 47.41 -26.76
CA ASP A 146 14.76 48.23 -27.92
C ASP A 146 15.93 48.47 -28.90
N LYS A 147 17.14 48.02 -28.55
CA LYS A 147 18.37 48.19 -29.34
C LYS A 147 18.96 46.89 -29.86
N GLY A 148 18.65 45.75 -29.23
CA GLY A 148 19.24 44.47 -29.57
C GLY A 148 18.76 43.34 -28.67
N GLN A 149 19.50 42.24 -28.69
CA GLN A 149 19.21 41.06 -27.90
C GLN A 149 20.52 40.35 -27.52
N GLY A 150 20.47 39.62 -26.41
CA GLY A 150 21.53 38.76 -25.91
C GLY A 150 20.95 37.67 -25.01
N SER A 151 21.80 37.12 -24.17
CA SER A 151 21.42 36.11 -23.17
C SER A 151 21.77 36.61 -21.76
N GLY A 152 21.26 35.91 -20.76
CA GLY A 152 21.59 36.14 -19.36
C GLY A 152 21.43 34.87 -18.55
N ALA A 153 22.03 34.85 -17.37
CA ALA A 153 21.89 33.76 -16.40
C ALA A 153 21.22 34.28 -15.12
N ILE A 154 20.20 33.57 -14.64
CA ILE A 154 19.61 33.80 -13.32
C ILE A 154 20.61 33.29 -12.28
N ILE A 155 21.01 34.16 -11.35
CA ILE A 155 22.07 33.88 -10.34
C ILE A 155 21.53 33.83 -8.91
N SER A 156 20.23 34.05 -8.72
CA SER A 156 19.59 33.99 -7.42
C SER A 156 18.10 33.71 -7.57
N SER A 157 17.52 33.00 -6.59
CA SER A 157 16.10 32.63 -6.57
C SER A 157 15.14 33.82 -6.56
N ASP A 158 15.60 35.01 -6.18
CA ASP A 158 14.85 36.28 -6.16
C ASP A 158 15.05 37.14 -7.43
N GLY A 159 15.47 36.52 -8.53
CA GLY A 159 15.37 37.11 -9.87
C GLY A 159 16.50 38.03 -10.29
N TYR A 160 17.68 37.92 -9.68
CA TYR A 160 18.88 38.59 -10.19
C TYR A 160 19.42 37.85 -11.41
N ILE A 161 19.73 38.60 -12.46
CA ILE A 161 20.26 38.10 -13.73
C ILE A 161 21.59 38.79 -14.02
N VAL A 162 22.60 38.02 -14.41
CA VAL A 162 23.85 38.55 -14.99
C VAL A 162 23.75 38.49 -16.51
N THR A 163 24.22 39.55 -17.17
CA THR A 163 24.35 39.65 -18.64
C THR A 163 25.55 40.55 -18.98
N ASN A 164 25.83 40.75 -20.27
CA ASN A 164 26.83 41.71 -20.68
C ASN A 164 26.29 43.15 -20.72
N PHE A 165 27.12 44.13 -20.37
CA PHE A 165 26.74 45.53 -20.40
C PHE A 165 26.40 46.00 -21.82
N HIS A 166 27.13 45.56 -22.84
CA HIS A 166 26.86 45.96 -24.23
C HIS A 166 25.48 45.51 -24.73
N VAL A 167 24.88 44.48 -24.14
CA VAL A 167 23.52 43.99 -24.49
C VAL A 167 22.45 45.02 -24.09
N ILE A 168 22.66 45.71 -22.97
CA ILE A 168 21.70 46.65 -22.39
C ILE A 168 22.05 48.13 -22.62
N SER A 169 23.25 48.41 -23.13
CA SER A 169 23.78 49.77 -23.25
C SER A 169 22.90 50.66 -24.14
N GLY A 170 22.40 51.76 -23.55
CA GLY A 170 21.55 52.74 -24.26
C GLY A 170 20.13 52.27 -24.54
N ALA A 171 19.73 51.12 -23.97
CA ALA A 171 18.35 50.65 -24.02
C ALA A 171 17.43 51.49 -23.12
N SER A 172 16.22 51.75 -23.61
CA SER A 172 15.15 52.39 -22.83
C SER A 172 14.21 51.38 -22.18
N ARG A 173 14.21 50.13 -22.68
CA ARG A 173 13.42 49.02 -22.19
C ARG A 173 14.22 47.74 -22.24
N ILE A 174 14.16 46.94 -21.19
CA ILE A 174 14.84 45.65 -21.06
C ILE A 174 13.81 44.63 -20.59
N GLU A 175 13.74 43.51 -21.29
CA GLU A 175 12.89 42.36 -20.94
C GLU A 175 13.75 41.11 -20.79
N ALA A 176 13.41 40.26 -19.83
CA ALA A 176 13.94 38.91 -19.73
C ALA A 176 12.87 37.91 -20.17
N TYR A 177 13.23 37.03 -21.10
CA TYR A 177 12.37 35.94 -21.58
C TYR A 177 12.91 34.61 -21.04
N THR A 178 12.14 33.95 -20.19
CA THR A 178 12.55 32.69 -19.53
C THR A 178 12.32 31.48 -20.43
N TYR A 179 12.88 30.33 -20.02
CA TYR A 179 12.67 29.05 -20.70
C TYR A 179 11.18 28.70 -20.84
N ASP A 180 10.39 28.95 -19.79
CA ASP A 180 8.95 28.71 -19.75
C ASP A 180 8.10 29.70 -20.57
N LYS A 181 8.77 30.57 -21.35
CA LYS A 181 8.15 31.55 -22.25
C LYS A 181 7.43 32.71 -21.55
N ASP A 182 7.73 32.91 -20.27
CA ASP A 182 7.32 34.08 -19.53
C ASP A 182 8.22 35.28 -19.88
N THR A 183 7.64 36.47 -19.82
CA THR A 183 8.32 37.74 -20.12
C THR A 183 8.23 38.67 -18.93
N TYR A 184 9.37 39.15 -18.45
CA TYR A 184 9.45 40.06 -17.32
C TYR A 184 10.16 41.35 -17.70
N ASP A 185 9.64 42.50 -17.26
CA ASP A 185 10.36 43.76 -17.35
C ASP A 185 11.55 43.73 -16.37
N ALA A 186 12.76 44.01 -16.86
CA ALA A 186 13.98 43.94 -16.08
C ALA A 186 14.50 45.33 -15.72
N SER A 187 14.87 45.53 -14.46
CA SER A 187 15.50 46.76 -13.98
C SER A 187 17.00 46.59 -13.83
N VAL A 188 17.78 47.61 -14.19
CA VAL A 188 19.24 47.59 -14.01
C VAL A 188 19.57 47.83 -12.54
N VAL A 189 20.25 46.88 -11.91
CA VAL A 189 20.76 46.97 -10.54
C VAL A 189 22.12 47.68 -10.53
N GLY A 190 22.98 47.31 -11.47
CA GLY A 190 24.32 47.88 -11.61
C GLY A 190 25.04 47.33 -12.83
N TYR A 191 26.13 47.96 -13.22
CA TYR A 191 26.96 47.51 -14.34
C TYR A 191 28.41 47.98 -14.17
N ASP A 192 29.32 47.24 -14.80
CA ASP A 192 30.73 47.59 -14.97
C ASP A 192 31.06 47.60 -16.46
N THR A 193 31.37 48.79 -16.99
CA THR A 193 31.67 48.99 -18.42
C THR A 193 33.04 48.45 -18.82
N LYS A 194 33.97 48.31 -17.87
CA LYS A 194 35.33 47.78 -18.10
C LYS A 194 35.30 46.26 -18.20
N ALA A 195 34.51 45.61 -17.35
CA ALA A 195 34.30 44.16 -17.35
C ALA A 195 33.25 43.70 -18.38
N ASP A 196 32.46 44.64 -18.92
CA ASP A 196 31.32 44.36 -19.80
C ASP A 196 30.26 43.48 -19.11
N ILE A 197 29.96 43.76 -17.85
CA ILE A 197 28.99 43.01 -17.04
C ILE A 197 27.87 43.94 -16.57
N ALA A 198 26.64 43.46 -16.56
CA ALA A 198 25.49 44.11 -15.95
C ALA A 198 24.69 43.11 -15.10
N VAL A 199 24.12 43.62 -14.01
CA VAL A 199 23.18 42.89 -13.16
C VAL A 199 21.80 43.51 -13.32
N LEU A 200 20.82 42.68 -13.63
CA LEU A 200 19.42 43.01 -13.76
C LEU A 200 18.61 42.36 -12.64
N ASN A 201 17.40 42.85 -12.40
CA ASN A 201 16.42 42.25 -11.50
C ASN A 201 15.02 42.27 -12.12
N ILE A 202 14.33 41.13 -12.12
CA ILE A 202 12.97 40.95 -12.64
C ILE A 202 11.87 40.89 -11.55
N ASN A 203 12.24 41.00 -10.28
CA ASN A 203 11.38 41.02 -9.09
C ASN A 203 10.50 39.77 -8.92
N GLU A 204 11.02 38.61 -9.28
CA GLU A 204 10.36 37.31 -9.15
C GLU A 204 11.01 36.46 -8.06
N ASN A 205 10.34 35.39 -7.63
CA ASN A 205 10.82 34.51 -6.56
C ASN A 205 10.63 33.04 -6.91
N ASN A 206 11.39 32.17 -6.24
CA ASN A 206 11.39 30.71 -6.46
C ASN A 206 11.80 30.31 -7.88
N LEU A 207 12.74 31.05 -8.45
CA LEU A 207 13.34 30.72 -9.74
C LEU A 207 14.47 29.71 -9.56
N GLU A 208 14.61 28.80 -10.51
CA GLU A 208 15.83 28.01 -10.69
C GLU A 208 16.98 28.95 -11.09
N TYR A 209 18.17 28.76 -10.51
CA TYR A 209 19.29 29.67 -10.69
C TYR A 209 20.63 28.92 -10.72
N LEU A 210 21.63 29.56 -11.33
CA LEU A 210 23.00 29.06 -11.38
C LEU A 210 23.84 29.57 -10.20
N GLU A 211 24.64 28.67 -9.65
CA GLU A 211 25.67 29.00 -8.67
C GLU A 211 27.00 29.29 -9.39
N PHE A 212 27.73 30.28 -8.87
CA PHE A 212 29.10 30.54 -9.33
C PHE A 212 30.05 29.46 -8.81
N ALA A 213 30.87 28.94 -9.70
CA ALA A 213 32.05 28.14 -9.35
C ALA A 213 33.27 29.05 -9.10
N ASP A 214 34.30 28.51 -8.44
CA ASP A 214 35.59 29.18 -8.34
C ASP A 214 36.31 29.12 -9.70
N SER A 215 36.62 30.28 -10.30
CA SER A 215 37.32 30.36 -11.58
C SER A 215 38.78 29.91 -11.50
N ASP A 216 39.37 29.89 -10.30
CA ASP A 216 40.75 29.43 -10.10
C ASP A 216 40.86 27.92 -10.30
N ASP A 217 39.77 27.18 -10.03
CA ASP A 217 39.71 25.71 -10.13
C ASP A 217 39.52 25.20 -11.58
N VAL A 218 39.25 26.07 -12.55
CA VAL A 218 39.02 25.68 -13.95
C VAL A 218 40.36 25.44 -14.68
N ASP A 219 40.62 24.24 -15.20
CA ASP A 219 41.85 23.92 -15.93
C ASP A 219 41.77 24.11 -17.46
N ILE A 220 42.93 24.36 -18.09
CA ILE A 220 43.04 24.34 -19.57
C ILE A 220 42.80 22.91 -20.07
N GLY A 221 41.89 22.76 -21.04
CA GLY A 221 41.47 21.48 -21.59
C GLY A 221 40.18 20.93 -20.97
N GLU A 222 39.64 21.58 -19.94
CA GLU A 222 38.32 21.24 -19.41
C GLU A 222 37.24 21.46 -20.45
N LYS A 223 36.31 20.51 -20.55
CA LYS A 223 35.15 20.66 -21.42
C LYS A 223 34.17 21.64 -20.83
N VAL A 224 33.62 22.50 -21.68
CA VAL A 224 32.63 23.51 -21.30
C VAL A 224 31.53 23.57 -22.35
N ILE A 225 30.38 24.06 -21.91
CA ILE A 225 29.27 24.44 -22.80
C ILE A 225 29.02 25.93 -22.69
N ALA A 226 28.64 26.54 -23.80
CA ALA A 226 27.98 27.84 -23.79
C ALA A 226 26.51 27.63 -24.11
N LEU A 227 25.67 28.20 -23.24
CA LEU A 227 24.23 28.20 -23.36
C LEU A 227 23.79 29.62 -23.68
N GLY A 228 22.90 29.76 -24.66
CA GLY A 228 22.31 31.04 -24.99
C GLY A 228 20.90 30.86 -25.54
N ASN A 229 20.11 31.93 -25.50
CA ASN A 229 18.80 31.96 -26.13
C ASN A 229 18.75 33.04 -27.22
N PRO A 230 19.46 32.85 -28.34
CA PRO A 230 19.44 33.80 -29.44
C PRO A 230 18.04 33.85 -30.04
N ALA A 231 17.41 35.03 -29.99
CA ALA A 231 16.10 35.35 -30.56
C ALA A 231 14.86 34.78 -29.84
N GLY A 232 14.99 34.12 -28.69
CA GLY A 232 13.83 33.66 -27.89
C GLY A 232 12.99 32.56 -28.55
N LEU A 233 13.51 31.92 -29.60
CA LEU A 233 12.79 30.91 -30.39
C LEU A 233 13.24 29.49 -30.05
N ASP A 234 14.53 29.26 -29.83
CA ASP A 234 15.12 27.99 -29.42
C ASP A 234 16.45 28.24 -28.68
N PHE A 235 16.66 27.58 -27.53
CA PHE A 235 17.95 27.63 -26.81
C PHE A 235 19.04 26.96 -27.65
N THR A 236 20.21 27.58 -27.72
CA THR A 236 21.37 27.06 -28.41
C THR A 236 22.40 26.60 -27.41
N VAL A 237 22.79 25.33 -27.53
CA VAL A 237 23.88 24.73 -26.77
C VAL A 237 25.05 24.49 -27.72
N THR A 238 26.23 24.94 -27.31
CA THR A 238 27.48 24.67 -28.02
C THR A 238 28.50 24.14 -27.02
N GLU A 239 29.30 23.17 -27.43
CA GLU A 239 30.33 22.56 -26.58
C GLU A 239 31.74 22.82 -27.14
N GLY A 240 32.72 22.73 -26.26
CA GLY A 240 34.13 22.92 -26.56
C GLY A 240 34.98 22.73 -25.31
N ILE A 241 36.15 23.35 -25.27
CA ILE A 241 37.09 23.31 -24.15
C ILE A 241 37.60 24.71 -23.78
N ILE A 242 38.03 24.86 -22.54
CA ILE A 242 38.88 25.98 -22.12
C ILE A 242 40.22 25.83 -22.84
N SER A 243 40.48 26.73 -23.78
CA SER A 243 41.69 26.74 -24.60
C SER A 243 42.86 27.45 -23.93
N ALA A 244 42.60 28.48 -23.11
CA ALA A 244 43.61 29.21 -22.33
C ALA A 244 42.97 30.12 -21.27
N LYS A 245 43.71 30.50 -20.24
CA LYS A 245 43.43 31.69 -19.40
C LYS A 245 44.32 32.84 -19.88
N ARG A 246 43.75 34.04 -20.11
CA ARG A 246 44.49 35.20 -20.63
C ARG A 246 44.15 36.49 -19.91
N GLU A 247 45.18 37.21 -19.48
CA GLU A 247 45.06 38.62 -19.11
C GLU A 247 44.89 39.47 -20.38
N ALA A 248 43.79 40.20 -20.48
CA ALA A 248 43.53 41.10 -21.59
C ALA A 248 44.08 42.50 -21.33
N SER A 249 44.10 43.35 -22.37
CA SER A 249 44.66 44.71 -22.29
C SER A 249 43.92 45.65 -21.32
N ASN A 250 42.70 45.28 -20.89
CA ASN A 250 41.98 45.98 -19.84
C ASN A 250 42.44 45.57 -18.43
N GLY A 251 43.37 44.63 -18.28
CA GLY A 251 43.85 44.11 -16.99
C GLY A 251 42.81 43.25 -16.28
N LEU A 252 41.98 42.55 -17.05
CA LEU A 252 41.06 41.52 -16.57
C LEU A 252 41.44 40.17 -17.17
N ASP A 253 41.16 39.10 -16.44
CA ASP A 253 41.38 37.73 -16.89
C ASP A 253 40.16 37.18 -17.62
N TYR A 254 40.40 36.52 -18.75
CA TYR A 254 39.38 35.90 -19.58
C TYR A 254 39.73 34.44 -19.84
N PHE A 255 38.69 33.61 -19.88
CA PHE A 255 38.78 32.30 -20.50
C PHE A 255 38.71 32.44 -22.01
N GLN A 256 39.72 31.90 -22.69
CA GLN A 256 39.64 31.62 -24.12
C GLN A 256 39.04 30.23 -24.29
N THR A 257 38.05 30.10 -25.16
CA THR A 257 37.39 28.84 -25.49
C THR A 257 37.34 28.62 -27.00
N ASP A 258 37.23 27.37 -27.43
CA ASP A 258 36.91 27.00 -28.82
C ASP A 258 35.42 26.71 -29.03
N VAL A 259 34.60 26.86 -27.97
CA VAL A 259 33.14 26.80 -28.06
C VAL A 259 32.65 27.80 -29.12
N PRO A 260 31.87 27.36 -30.12
CA PRO A 260 31.31 28.26 -31.13
C PRO A 260 30.36 29.31 -30.51
N LEU A 261 30.77 30.58 -30.49
CA LEU A 261 29.94 31.69 -30.03
C LEU A 261 29.35 32.47 -31.21
N ASN A 262 28.04 32.70 -31.18
CA ASN A 262 27.32 33.46 -32.20
C ASN A 262 26.61 34.69 -31.59
N PRO A 263 26.26 35.70 -32.41
CA PRO A 263 25.44 36.83 -31.95
C PRO A 263 24.17 36.33 -31.25
N GLY A 264 23.99 36.75 -29.99
CA GLY A 264 22.90 36.31 -29.11
C GLY A 264 23.37 35.49 -27.91
N ASN A 265 24.57 34.88 -27.94
CA ASN A 265 25.15 34.22 -26.76
C ASN A 265 25.68 35.20 -25.72
N SER A 266 25.97 36.46 -26.10
CA SER A 266 26.52 37.47 -25.19
C SER A 266 25.68 37.58 -23.92
N GLY A 267 26.33 37.33 -22.78
CA GLY A 267 25.77 37.44 -21.44
C GLY A 267 25.24 36.15 -20.83
N GLY A 268 25.07 35.08 -21.64
CA GLY A 268 24.73 33.73 -21.17
C GLY A 268 25.92 32.95 -20.64
#